data_AF-A0A7X3HW60-F1
#
_entry.id   AF-A0A7X3HW60-F1
#
_cell.length_a   1.000
_cell.length_b   1.000
_cell.length_c   1.000
_cell.angle_alpha   90.00
_cell.angle_beta   90.00
_cell.angle_gamma   90.00
#
_symmetry.space_group_name_H-M   'P 1'
#
loop_
_entity.id
_entity.type
_entity.pdbx_description
1 polymer ?
#
loop_
_entity_poly.entity_id
_entity_poly.type
_entity_poly.pdbx_seq_one_letter_code
_entity_poly.pdbx_strand_id
1 'polypeptide(L)'
;MFKALNHAPSGRAPKPAPCHIFPSADGAFFLAVSNDYQFTELSALAGQLQWTADPRFASQRARYRHKDELTALLRRHTVEHRTDEWVAALSWVGVPCVALAPREADGCG
;
A
#
# COMPACT_ATOMS: atom_id res chain seq x y z
N MET A 1 -11.30 12.80 17.96
CA MET A 1 -12.41 11.83 18.03
C MET A 1 -11.91 10.50 17.46
N PHE A 2 -11.24 9.70 18.29
CA PHE A 2 -10.76 8.36 17.92
C PHE A 2 -11.88 7.37 18.25
N LYS A 3 -12.42 6.68 17.24
CA LYS A 3 -13.43 5.65 17.47
C LYS A 3 -12.80 4.48 18.25
N ALA A 4 -13.51 4.08 19.31
CA ALA A 4 -13.18 2.97 20.18
C ALA A 4 -12.90 1.68 19.40
N LEU A 5 -11.82 1.00 19.77
CA LEU A 5 -11.55 -0.38 19.39
C LEU A 5 -12.53 -1.28 20.14
N ASN A 6 -13.61 -1.66 19.44
CA ASN A 6 -14.48 -2.73 19.90
C ASN A 6 -13.73 -4.07 19.84
N HIS A 7 -13.85 -4.80 20.93
CA HIS A 7 -13.37 -6.17 21.17
C HIS A 7 -13.78 -7.11 20.02
N ALA A 8 -12.81 -7.61 19.24
CA ALA A 8 -13.05 -8.68 18.28
C ALA A 8 -12.89 -10.06 18.97
N PRO A 9 -13.79 -11.03 18.74
CA PRO A 9 -13.67 -12.37 19.29
C PRO A 9 -12.45 -13.09 18.71
N SER A 10 -11.90 -14.03 19.49
CA SER A 10 -10.70 -14.82 19.21
C SER A 10 -10.73 -15.50 17.83
N GLY A 11 -10.26 -14.78 16.83
CA GLY A 11 -10.07 -15.20 15.45
C GLY A 11 -9.08 -14.20 14.84
N ARG A 12 -7.95 -14.68 14.35
CA ARG A 12 -6.86 -13.81 13.83
C ARG A 12 -7.44 -12.85 12.78
N ALA A 13 -7.53 -11.56 13.11
CA ALA A 13 -7.94 -10.55 12.14
C ALA A 13 -7.07 -10.70 10.87
N PRO A 14 -7.67 -10.67 9.67
CA PRO A 14 -6.91 -10.92 8.45
C PRO A 14 -5.88 -9.80 8.28
N LYS A 15 -4.64 -10.20 7.92
CA LYS A 15 -3.51 -9.27 7.88
C LYS A 15 -3.62 -8.38 6.64
N PRO A 16 -3.38 -7.06 6.77
CA PRO A 16 -3.29 -6.17 5.61
C PRO A 16 -2.29 -6.68 4.57
N ALA A 17 -2.66 -6.56 3.30
CA ALA A 17 -1.84 -6.99 2.17
C ALA A 17 -2.20 -6.17 0.91
N PRO A 18 -1.26 -5.36 0.37
CA PRO A 18 0.12 -5.14 0.83
C PRO A 18 0.23 -4.33 2.14
N CYS A 19 1.33 -4.55 2.87
CA CYS A 19 1.74 -3.76 4.04
C CYS A 19 3.27 -3.66 4.02
N HIS A 20 3.81 -2.64 3.34
CA HIS A 20 5.23 -2.57 3.02
C HIS A 20 5.70 -1.14 2.72
N ILE A 21 7.01 -0.95 2.69
CA ILE A 21 7.65 0.29 2.22
C ILE A 21 7.89 0.16 0.72
N PHE A 22 7.39 1.13 -0.04
CA PHE A 22 7.56 1.20 -1.49
C PHE A 22 8.49 2.36 -1.85
N PRO A 23 9.46 2.15 -2.76
CA PRO A 23 10.24 3.23 -3.34
C PRO A 23 9.34 4.05 -4.27
N SER A 24 9.63 5.34 -4.37
CA SER A 24 9.05 6.27 -5.32
C SER A 24 10.14 6.88 -6.19
N ALA A 25 9.80 7.80 -7.09
CA ALA A 25 10.77 8.48 -7.94
C ALA A 25 11.84 9.28 -7.15
N ASP A 26 11.50 9.79 -5.96
CA ASP A 26 12.34 10.70 -5.17
C ASP A 26 12.54 10.27 -3.72
N GLY A 27 12.07 9.08 -3.33
CA GLY A 27 12.14 8.62 -1.95
C GLY A 27 11.43 7.29 -1.71
N ALA A 28 10.67 7.22 -0.61
CA ALA A 28 9.89 6.05 -0.26
C ALA A 28 8.71 6.42 0.65
N PHE A 29 7.69 5.58 0.65
CA PHE A 29 6.54 5.70 1.54
C PHE A 29 6.10 4.34 2.06
N PHE A 30 5.53 4.31 3.26
CA PHE A 30 4.83 3.14 3.79
C PHE A 30 3.40 3.11 3.26
N LEU A 31 2.92 1.93 2.91
CA LEU A 31 1.57 1.68 2.39
C LEU A 31 0.96 0.47 3.09
N ALA A 32 -0.28 0.61 3.58
CA ALA A 32 -1.04 -0.48 4.19
C ALA A 32 -2.46 -0.59 3.62
N VAL A 33 -2.71 -1.67 2.89
CA VAL A 33 -4.02 -1.98 2.28
C VAL A 33 -4.72 -3.05 3.11
N SER A 34 -5.83 -2.66 3.72
CA SER A 34 -6.54 -3.45 4.74
C SER A 34 -7.88 -4.01 4.27
N ASN A 35 -8.35 -3.69 3.06
CA ASN A 35 -9.59 -4.21 2.49
C ASN A 35 -9.57 -4.16 0.95
N ASP A 36 -10.63 -4.68 0.32
CA ASP A 36 -10.73 -4.77 -1.15
C ASP A 36 -11.02 -3.42 -1.80
N TYR A 37 -11.78 -2.53 -1.14
CA TYR A 37 -11.99 -1.16 -1.61
C TYR A 37 -10.65 -0.40 -1.78
N GLN A 38 -9.81 -0.42 -0.75
CA GLN A 38 -8.47 0.21 -0.78
C GLN A 38 -7.57 -0.41 -1.86
N PHE A 39 -7.72 -1.71 -2.13
CA PHE A 39 -6.97 -2.37 -3.19
C PHE A 39 -7.43 -1.93 -4.58
N THR A 40 -8.74 -1.74 -4.77
CA THR A 40 -9.30 -1.18 -6.00
C THR A 40 -8.80 0.23 -6.26
N GLU A 41 -8.84 1.09 -5.26
CA GLU A 41 -8.34 2.47 -5.38
C GLU A 41 -6.83 2.50 -5.69
N LEU A 42 -6.02 1.71 -4.99
CA LEU A 42 -4.59 1.56 -5.29
C LEU A 42 -4.36 1.08 -6.73
N SER A 43 -5.13 0.08 -7.18
CA SER A 43 -5.00 -0.48 -8.52
C SER A 43 -5.39 0.53 -9.59
N ALA A 44 -6.41 1.36 -9.34
CA ALA A 44 -6.80 2.44 -10.22
C ALA A 44 -5.71 3.52 -10.32
N LEU A 45 -5.13 3.94 -9.19
CA LEU A 45 -4.04 4.92 -9.15
C LEU A 45 -2.77 4.40 -9.83
N ALA A 46 -2.48 3.11 -9.74
CA ALA A 46 -1.38 2.47 -10.46
C ALA A 46 -1.66 2.27 -11.95
N GLY A 47 -2.86 2.59 -12.46
CA GLY A 47 -3.26 2.33 -13.84
C GLY A 47 -3.43 0.83 -14.16
N GLN A 48 -3.66 0.00 -13.14
CA GLN A 48 -3.69 -1.46 -13.22
C GLN A 48 -4.99 -2.04 -12.64
N LEU A 49 -6.14 -1.43 -12.97
CA LEU A 49 -7.44 -1.85 -12.43
C LEU A 49 -7.75 -3.35 -12.66
N GLN A 50 -7.19 -3.95 -13.72
CA GLN A 50 -7.29 -5.38 -14.01
C GLN A 50 -6.76 -6.30 -12.89
N TRP A 51 -5.87 -5.82 -12.01
CA TRP A 51 -5.40 -6.60 -10.85
C TRP A 51 -6.54 -6.95 -9.90
N THR A 52 -7.60 -6.14 -9.84
CA THR A 52 -8.78 -6.43 -9.01
C THR A 52 -9.56 -7.66 -9.46
N ALA A 53 -9.47 -8.00 -10.76
CA ALA A 53 -10.07 -9.19 -11.34
C ALA A 53 -9.10 -10.40 -11.40
N ASP A 54 -7.81 -10.17 -11.17
CA ASP A 54 -6.82 -11.23 -11.16
C ASP A 54 -7.03 -12.17 -9.96
N PRO A 55 -7.21 -13.49 -10.16
CA PRO A 55 -7.42 -14.44 -9.07
C PRO A 55 -6.31 -14.42 -8.00
N ARG A 56 -5.10 -13.97 -8.35
CA ARG A 56 -3.97 -13.80 -7.41
C ARG A 56 -4.19 -12.65 -6.42
N PHE A 57 -4.97 -11.63 -6.79
CA PHE A 57 -5.13 -10.40 -6.00
C PHE A 57 -6.59 -10.01 -5.67
N ALA A 58 -7.57 -10.68 -6.26
CA ALA A 58 -9.00 -10.37 -6.14
C ALA A 58 -9.57 -10.44 -4.71
N SER A 59 -8.89 -11.13 -3.78
CA SER A 59 -9.26 -11.15 -2.38
C SER A 59 -8.07 -10.86 -1.48
N GLN A 60 -8.31 -10.31 -0.29
CA GLN A 60 -7.26 -10.07 0.70
C GLN A 60 -6.42 -11.32 1.02
N ARG A 61 -7.08 -12.50 1.10
CA ARG A 61 -6.38 -13.77 1.33
C ARG A 61 -5.46 -14.13 0.16
N ALA A 62 -5.92 -13.90 -1.08
CA ALA A 62 -5.10 -14.11 -2.26
C ALA A 62 -3.91 -13.14 -2.28
N ARG A 63 -4.14 -11.84 -2.02
CA ARG A 63 -3.06 -10.83 -1.89
C ARG A 63 -2.02 -11.20 -0.85
N TYR A 64 -2.44 -11.75 0.30
CA TYR A 64 -1.50 -12.21 1.31
C TYR A 64 -0.67 -13.42 0.83
N ARG A 65 -1.29 -14.37 0.12
CA ARG A 65 -0.61 -15.52 -0.47
C ARG A 65 0.38 -15.13 -1.57
N HIS A 66 0.04 -14.11 -2.37
CA HIS A 66 0.82 -13.60 -3.51
C HIS A 66 1.52 -12.27 -3.19
N LYS A 67 1.79 -12.00 -1.90
CA LYS A 67 2.26 -10.68 -1.43
C LYS A 67 3.58 -10.24 -2.07
N ASP A 68 4.49 -11.19 -2.33
CA ASP A 68 5.83 -10.87 -2.85
C ASP A 68 5.74 -10.49 -4.33
N GLU A 69 4.89 -11.19 -5.08
CA GLU A 69 4.56 -10.88 -6.47
C GLU A 69 3.84 -9.54 -6.60
N LEU A 70 2.82 -9.30 -5.76
CA LEU A 70 2.11 -8.03 -5.72
C LEU A 70 3.04 -6.87 -5.35
N THR A 71 3.95 -7.09 -4.39
CA THR A 71 4.95 -6.10 -3.99
C THR A 71 5.90 -5.79 -5.14
N ALA A 72 6.36 -6.80 -5.88
CA ALA A 72 7.23 -6.61 -7.05
C ALA A 72 6.53 -5.82 -8.16
N LEU A 73 5.24 -6.09 -8.42
CA LEU A 73 4.44 -5.33 -9.39
C LEU A 73 4.27 -3.87 -8.96
N LEU A 74 3.83 -3.63 -7.72
CA LEU A 74 3.66 -2.28 -7.18
C LEU A 74 4.96 -1.48 -7.23
N ARG A 75 6.11 -2.08 -6.88
CA ARG A 75 7.42 -1.42 -6.95
C ARG A 75 7.77 -0.89 -8.33
N ARG A 76 7.29 -1.50 -9.41
CA ARG A 76 7.53 -1.03 -10.79
C ARG A 76 6.76 0.24 -11.10
N HIS A 77 5.55 0.37 -10.56
CA HIS A 77 4.69 1.53 -10.77
C HIS A 77 4.97 2.65 -9.77
N THR A 78 5.31 2.33 -8.52
CA THR A 78 5.50 3.36 -7.49
C THR A 78 6.69 4.27 -7.79
N VAL A 79 7.71 3.76 -8.48
CA VAL A 79 8.88 4.55 -8.91
C VAL A 79 8.60 5.52 -10.06
N GLU A 80 7.43 5.46 -10.70
CA GLU A 80 7.05 6.34 -11.81
C GLU A 80 6.60 7.73 -11.33
N HIS A 81 6.22 7.86 -10.05
CA HIS A 81 5.70 9.09 -9.46
C HIS A 81 6.43 9.46 -8.17
N ARG A 82 6.35 10.75 -7.81
CA ARG A 82 6.99 11.28 -6.59
C ARG A 82 6.27 10.81 -5.33
N THR A 83 6.98 10.86 -4.20
CA THR A 83 6.45 10.44 -2.90
C THR A 83 5.23 11.25 -2.48
N ASP A 84 5.27 12.56 -2.69
CA ASP A 84 4.19 13.51 -2.39
C ASP A 84 2.95 13.25 -3.25
N GLU A 85 3.14 12.98 -4.55
CA GLU A 85 2.07 12.59 -5.48
C GLU A 85 1.34 11.33 -5.01
N TRP A 86 2.10 10.27 -4.66
CA TRP A 86 1.51 9.03 -4.12
C TRP A 86 0.76 9.27 -2.83
N VAL A 87 1.39 9.93 -1.85
CA VAL A 87 0.79 10.15 -0.53
C VAL A 87 -0.47 11.00 -0.62
N ALA A 88 -0.47 12.05 -1.46
CA ALA A 88 -1.64 12.88 -1.69
C ALA A 88 -2.78 12.08 -2.32
N ALA A 89 -2.50 11.34 -3.40
CA ALA A 89 -3.50 10.55 -4.12
C ALA A 89 -4.09 9.43 -3.25
N LEU A 90 -3.24 8.67 -2.54
CA LEU A 90 -3.66 7.58 -1.66
C LEU A 90 -4.45 8.08 -0.45
N SER A 91 -4.02 9.18 0.16
CA SER A 91 -4.74 9.79 1.28
C SER A 91 -6.12 10.29 0.86
N TRP A 92 -6.23 10.88 -0.34
CA TRP A 92 -7.50 11.36 -0.90
C TRP A 92 -8.55 10.26 -1.03
N VAL A 93 -8.15 9.06 -1.44
CA VAL A 93 -9.04 7.90 -1.61
C VAL A 93 -9.19 7.05 -0.34
N GLY A 94 -8.56 7.45 0.77
CA GLY A 94 -8.67 6.75 2.06
C GLY A 94 -7.82 5.48 2.17
N VAL A 95 -6.71 5.41 1.41
CA VAL A 95 -5.71 4.33 1.51
C VAL A 95 -4.60 4.77 2.48
N PRO A 96 -4.39 4.05 3.61
CA PRO A 96 -3.38 4.39 4.60
C PRO A 96 -1.96 4.38 4.03
N CYS A 97 -1.31 5.54 4.08
CA CYS A 97 0.08 5.71 3.67
C CYS A 97 0.78 6.82 4.47
N VAL A 98 2.11 6.81 4.46
CA VAL A 98 2.92 7.90 5.04
C VAL A 98 4.27 7.99 4.33
N ALA A 99 4.70 9.19 3.98
CA ALA A 99 6.04 9.44 3.45
C ALA A 99 7.09 9.07 4.50
N LEU A 100 8.17 8.44 4.07
CA LEU A 100 9.34 8.28 4.92
C LEU A 100 10.21 9.52 4.75
N ALA A 101 10.66 10.10 5.87
CA ALA A 101 11.66 11.15 5.81
C ALA A 101 12.88 10.64 5.04
N PRO A 102 13.56 11.51 4.26
CA PRO A 102 14.86 11.16 3.71
C PRO A 102 15.71 10.61 4.86
N ARG A 103 16.39 9.47 4.65
CA ARG A 103 17.52 9.15 5.52
C ARG A 103 18.44 10.36 5.39
N GLU A 104 18.70 11.08 6.48
CA GLU A 104 19.79 12.06 6.48
C GLU A 104 20.98 11.34 5.87
N ALA A 105 21.44 11.85 4.73
CA ALA A 105 22.61 11.29 4.09
C ALA A 105 23.72 11.39 5.14
N ASP A 106 24.21 10.25 5.62
CA ASP A 106 25.40 10.20 6.46
C ASP A 106 26.42 11.10 5.79
N GLY A 107 26.68 12.24 6.43
CA GLY A 107 27.49 13.32 5.88
C GLY A 107 28.87 12.77 5.57
N CYS A 108 29.15 12.53 4.30
CA CYS A 108 30.51 12.35 3.83
C CYS A 108 31.10 13.76 3.69
N GLY A 109 31.59 14.27 4.82
CA GLY A 109 32.61 15.31 4.88
C GLY A 109 33.99 14.69 4.86
#